data_AF-A0A923WDF6-F1
#
_entry.id   AF-A0A923WDF6-F1
#
_cell.length_a   1.000
_cell.length_b   1.000
_cell.length_c   1.000
_cell.angle_alpha   90.00
_cell.angle_beta   90.00
_cell.angle_gamma   90.00
#
_symmetry.space_group_name_H-M   'P 1'
#
loop_
_entity.id
_entity.type
_entity.pdbx_description
1 polymer ?
#
loop_
_entity_poly.entity_id
_entity_poly.type
_entity_poly.pdbx_seq_one_letter_code
_entity_poly.pdbx_strand_id
1 'polypeptide(L)' 'ATLVERTTRLVLLVKLVKKDAASVAAALTRRFKQLPPTLRKTLTYDQGKEMARHAELTLATGMAVYFCDPHSPW' A
#
# COMPACT_ATOMS: atom_id res chain seq x y z
N ALA A 1 -0.44 -3.58 -8.61
CA ALA A 1 -1.31 -3.41 -7.44
C ALA A 1 -2.40 -2.41 -7.79
N THR A 2 -3.60 -2.63 -7.26
CA THR A 2 -4.75 -1.75 -7.44
C THR A 2 -5.15 -1.25 -6.07
N LEU A 3 -5.16 0.07 -5.88
CA LEU A 3 -5.53 0.70 -4.61
C LEU A 3 -6.79 1.52 -4.84
N VAL A 4 -7.70 1.47 -3.88
CA VAL A 4 -8.96 2.22 -3.95
C VAL A 4 -9.11 3.01 -2.65
N GLU A 5 -9.26 4.32 -2.77
CA GLU A 5 -9.59 5.19 -1.63
C GLU A 5 -11.07 4.99 -1.25
N ARG A 6 -11.36 4.75 0.03
CA ARG A 6 -12.64 4.21 0.49
C ARG A 6 -13.80 5.21 0.39
N THR A 7 -13.56 6.52 0.46
CA THR A 7 -14.61 7.54 0.45
C THR A 7 -14.96 7.99 -0.96
N THR A 8 -13.96 8.44 -1.71
CA THR A 8 -14.10 9.02 -3.06
C THR A 8 -14.06 7.99 -4.17
N ARG A 9 -13.66 6.74 -3.85
CA ARG A 9 -13.40 5.66 -4.83
C ARG A 9 -12.31 6.00 -5.83
N LEU A 10 -11.40 6.92 -5.51
CA LEU A 10 -10.24 7.20 -6.33
C LEU A 10 -9.41 5.91 -6.50
N VAL A 11 -9.23 5.49 -7.75
CA VAL A 11 -8.44 4.31 -8.10
C VAL A 11 -7.01 4.73 -8.44
N LEU A 12 -6.04 4.09 -7.78
CA LEU A 12 -4.63 4.22 -8.11
C LEU A 12 -4.11 2.89 -8.63
N LEU A 13 -3.81 2.83 -9.93
CA LEU A 13 -3.13 1.71 -10.55
C LEU A 13 -1.63 1.86 -10.39
N VAL A 14 -0.99 0.84 -9.84
CA VAL A 14 0.46 0.79 -9.65
C VAL A 14 1.02 -0.38 -10.44
N LYS A 15 1.73 -0.07 -11.52
CA LYS A 15 2.47 -1.06 -12.31
C LYS A 15 3.60 -1.62 -11.45
N LEU A 16 3.62 -2.94 -11.31
CA LEU A 16 4.66 -3.66 -10.58
C LEU A 16 5.59 -4.32 -11.60
N VAL A 17 6.90 -4.24 -11.36
CA VAL A 17 7.90 -4.96 -12.17
C VAL A 17 7.87 -6.45 -11.82
N LYS A 18 7.72 -6.77 -10.54
CA LYS A 18 7.56 -8.12 -9.99
C LYS A 18 6.61 -8.06 -8.79
N LYS A 19 6.04 -9.21 -8.41
CA LYS A 19 5.13 -9.35 -7.24
C LYS A 19 5.87 -9.73 -5.94
N ASP A 20 7.16 -9.46 -5.85
CA ASP A 20 7.93 -9.65 -4.61
C ASP A 20 7.84 -8.44 -3.68
N ALA A 21 8.16 -8.64 -2.39
CA ALA A 21 8.01 -7.61 -1.37
C ALA A 21 8.83 -6.34 -1.62
N ALA A 22 10.03 -6.49 -2.20
CA ALA A 22 10.90 -5.35 -2.50
C ALA A 22 10.29 -4.46 -3.60
N SER A 23 9.85 -5.12 -4.68
CA SER A 23 9.23 -4.46 -5.83
C SER A 23 7.92 -3.78 -5.46
N VAL A 24 7.10 -4.42 -4.60
CA VAL A 24 5.84 -3.86 -4.13
C VAL A 24 6.08 -2.66 -3.20
N ALA A 25 6.92 -2.79 -2.17
CA ALA A 25 7.22 -1.69 -1.26
C ALA A 25 7.77 -0.45 -2.00
N ALA A 26 8.70 -0.66 -2.94
CA ALA A 26 9.28 0.42 -3.73
C ALA A 26 8.24 1.10 -4.64
N ALA A 27 7.40 0.31 -5.33
CA ALA A 27 6.39 0.85 -6.24
C ALA A 27 5.29 1.60 -5.50
N LEU A 28 4.80 1.06 -4.38
CA LEU A 28 3.82 1.71 -3.53
C LEU A 28 4.38 3.01 -2.95
N THR A 29 5.59 2.98 -2.39
CA THR A 29 6.24 4.18 -1.84
C THR A 29 6.35 5.30 -2.87
N ARG A 30 6.81 4.98 -4.09
CA ARG A 30 6.88 5.94 -5.20
C ARG A 30 5.50 6.55 -5.49
N ARG A 31 4.48 5.70 -5.58
CA ARG A 31 3.12 6.16 -5.90
C ARG A 31 2.56 7.06 -4.80
N PHE A 32 2.69 6.66 -3.54
CA PHE A 32 2.22 7.45 -2.42
C PHE A 32 2.97 8.79 -2.33
N LYS A 33 4.29 8.84 -2.53
CA LYS A 33 5.03 10.12 -2.53
C LYS A 33 4.52 11.15 -3.56
N GLN A 34 3.82 10.73 -4.61
CA GLN A 34 3.20 11.63 -5.59
C GLN A 34 1.84 12.18 -5.14
N LEU A 35 1.24 11.62 -4.09
CA LEU A 35 -0.02 12.11 -3.54
C LEU A 35 0.21 13.21 -2.51
N PRO A 36 -0.71 14.20 -2.44
CA PRO A 36 -0.78 15.13 -1.32
C PRO A 36 -0.75 14.38 0.03
N PRO A 37 0.01 14.87 1.04
CA PRO A 37 0.06 14.24 2.36
C PRO A 37 -1.32 13.99 2.99
N THR A 38 -2.28 14.87 2.72
CA THR A 38 -3.67 14.77 3.21
C THR A 38 -4.41 13.51 2.74
N LEU A 39 -4.00 12.91 1.61
CA LEU A 39 -4.58 11.69 1.06
C LEU A 39 -3.86 10.40 1.52
N ARG A 40 -2.81 10.51 2.35
CA ARG A 40 -1.94 9.40 2.75
C ARG A 40 -2.00 9.09 4.23
N LYS A 41 -3.20 8.75 4.71
CA LYS A 41 -3.42 8.49 6.14
C LYS A 41 -3.06 7.06 6.53
N THR A 42 -3.71 6.10 5.88
CA THR A 42 -3.61 4.68 6.22
C THR A 42 -3.73 3.82 4.97
N LEU A 43 -3.06 2.66 4.97
CA LEU A 43 -3.23 1.61 3.98
C LEU A 43 -3.74 0.34 4.65
N THR A 44 -4.85 -0.19 4.16
CA THR A 44 -5.37 -1.52 4.52
C THR A 44 -5.02 -2.50 3.42
N TYR A 45 -4.43 -3.64 3.75
CA TYR A 45 -4.02 -4.66 2.79
C TYR A 45 -4.23 -6.09 3.32
N ASP A 46 -4.18 -7.09 2.44
CA ASP A 46 -4.14 -8.50 2.84
C ASP A 46 -2.79 -8.88 3.46
N GLN A 47 -2.74 -10.05 4.12
CA GLN A 47 -1.50 -10.61 4.68
C GLN A 47 -0.61 -11.30 3.62
N GLY A 48 -0.66 -10.84 2.37
CA GLY A 48 0.16 -11.37 1.29
C GLY A 48 1.66 -11.19 1.55
N LYS A 49 2.47 -12.15 1.07
CA LYS A 49 3.94 -12.12 1.23
C LYS A 49 4.57 -10.90 0.57
N GLU A 50 3.89 -10.29 -0.41
CA GLU A 50 4.28 -9.01 -1.01
C GLU A 50 4.33 -7.84 -0.02
N MET A 51 3.66 -7.94 1.14
CA MET A 51 3.67 -6.91 2.18
C MET A 51 4.67 -7.19 3.30
N ALA A 52 5.56 -8.17 3.14
CA ALA A 52 6.61 -8.48 4.12
C ALA A 52 7.53 -7.28 4.43
N ARG A 53 7.64 -6.30 3.52
CA ARG A 53 8.45 -5.07 3.68
C ARG A 53 7.59 -3.82 3.93
N HIS A 54 6.38 -3.96 4.46
CA HIS A 54 5.47 -2.82 4.72
C HIS A 54 6.04 -1.77 5.68
N ALA A 55 6.92 -2.15 6.61
CA ALA A 55 7.57 -1.21 7.52
C ALA A 55 8.36 -0.11 6.78
N GLU A 56 8.95 -0.44 5.63
CA GLU A 56 9.66 0.54 4.79
C GLU A 56 8.71 1.56 4.16
N LEU A 57 7.49 1.12 3.81
CA LEU A 57 6.45 2.03 3.32
C LEU A 57 6.05 3.02 4.41
N THR A 58 5.84 2.54 5.64
CA THR A 58 5.53 3.40 6.79
C THR A 58 6.66 4.39 7.06
N LEU A 59 7.91 3.94 7.11
CA LEU A 59 9.06 4.82 7.32
C LEU A 59 9.18 5.88 6.22
N ALA A 60 8.97 5.52 4.97
CA ALA A 60 9.16 6.41 3.83
C ALA A 60 8.02 7.41 3.60
N THR A 61 6.83 7.15 4.15
CA THR A 61 5.61 7.94 3.86
C THR A 61 4.91 8.51 5.10
N GLY A 62 5.24 8.01 6.29
CA GLY A 62 4.52 8.29 7.55
C GLY A 62 3.17 7.60 7.66
N MET A 63 2.81 6.75 6.69
CA MET A 63 1.48 6.15 6.59
C MET A 63 1.41 4.84 7.38
N ALA A 64 0.38 4.69 8.23
CA ALA A 64 0.16 3.44 8.95
C ALA A 64 -0.36 2.35 8.01
N VAL A 65 0.12 1.12 8.17
CA VAL A 65 -0.33 -0.04 7.40
C VAL A 65 -1.04 -1.01 8.34
N TYR A 66 -2.23 -1.45 7.94
CA TYR A 66 -3.06 -2.40 8.67
C TYR A 66 -3.33 -3.63 7.80
N PHE A 67 -3.41 -4.78 8.45
CA PHE A 67 -3.67 -6.07 7.82
C PHE A 67 -5.01 -6.61 8.26
N CYS A 68 -5.66 -7.35 7.35
CA CYS A 68 -6.83 -8.13 7.71
C CYS A 68 -6.45 -9.25 8.69
N ASP A 69 -7.41 -9.75 9.45
CA ASP A 69 -7.19 -10.94 10.27
C ASP A 69 -6.91 -12.16 9.38
N PRO A 70 -6.17 -13.17 9.88
CA PRO A 70 -5.95 -14.40 9.14
C PRO A 70 -7.27 -15.01 8.66
N HIS A 71 -7.31 -15.45 7.41
CA HIS A 71 -8.48 -16.06 6.76
C HIS A 71 -9.71 -15.15 6.61
N SER A 72 -9.61 -13.84 6.86
CA SER A 72 -10.72 -12.89 6.77
C SER A 72 -10.38 -11.70 5.87
N PRO A 73 -10.20 -11.90 4.54
CA PRO A 73 -9.88 -10.81 3.63
C PRO A 73 -11.02 -9.79 3.54
N TRP A 74 -10.65 -8.51 3.36
CA TRP A 74 -11.58 -7.40 3.17
C TRP A 74 -12.07 -7.27 1.73
#